data_AF-X0KXI1-F1
#
_entry.id   AF-X0KXI1-F1
#
_cell.length_a   1.000
_cell.length_b   1.000
_cell.length_c   1.000
_cell.angle_alpha   90.00
_cell.angle_beta   90.00
_cell.angle_gamma   90.00
#
_symmetry.space_group_name_H-M   'P 1'
#
loop_
_entity.id
_entity.type
_entity.pdbx_description
1 polymer ?
#
loop_
_entity_poly.entity_id
_entity_poly.type
_entity_poly.pdbx_seq_one_letter_code
_entity_poly.pdbx_strand_id
1 'polypeptide(L)'
;MSSNEKAETLKELSASYIINYRKDSSQGELAHALTRVGLGFDHILDIGSTAGIAQLFKDIKLKGLITIIGFLTSADSDKQPPLMDALNYICIVRGVFVGSKQ
;
A
#
# COMPACT_ATOMS: atom_id res chain seq x y z
N MET A 1 3.14 4.02 -14.06
CA MET A 1 2.06 3.28 -14.74
C MET A 1 2.26 1.77 -14.60
N SER A 2 1.18 1.02 -14.36
CA SER A 2 1.14 -0.47 -14.30
C SER A 2 1.14 -1.06 -15.72
N SER A 3 2.01 -2.04 -16.00
CA SER A 3 2.15 -2.73 -17.29
C SER A 3 2.23 -4.25 -17.10
N ASN A 4 1.90 -5.03 -18.13
CA ASN A 4 2.01 -6.49 -18.07
C ASN A 4 3.46 -6.96 -17.88
N GLU A 5 4.43 -6.23 -18.43
CA GLU A 5 5.87 -6.47 -18.26
C GLU A 5 6.29 -6.44 -16.78
N LYS A 6 5.77 -5.48 -16.00
CA LYS A 6 6.00 -5.44 -14.54
C LYS A 6 5.39 -6.64 -13.81
N ALA A 7 4.26 -7.15 -14.29
CA ALA A 7 3.64 -8.33 -13.71
C ALA A 7 4.48 -9.58 -13.97
N GLU A 8 5.12 -9.70 -15.14
CA GLU A 8 6.05 -10.81 -15.43
C GLU A 8 7.28 -10.76 -14.53
N THR A 9 7.92 -9.59 -14.39
CA THR A 9 9.05 -9.43 -13.45
C THR A 9 8.66 -9.79 -12.01
N LEU A 10 7.46 -9.42 -11.56
CA LEU A 10 6.97 -9.78 -10.22
C LEU A 10 6.76 -11.29 -10.05
N LYS A 11 6.34 -12.00 -11.10
CA LYS A 11 6.23 -13.48 -11.08
C LYS A 11 7.59 -14.13 -10.94
N GLU A 12 8.60 -13.62 -11.65
CA GLU A 12 9.98 -14.12 -11.55
C GLU A 12 10.55 -13.93 -10.13
N LEU A 13 10.18 -12.84 -9.46
CA LEU A 13 10.49 -12.59 -8.06
C LEU A 13 9.66 -13.42 -7.07
N SER A 14 8.88 -14.39 -7.55
CA SER A 14 8.04 -15.29 -6.74
C SER A 14 6.98 -14.57 -5.90
N ALA A 15 6.46 -13.44 -6.40
CA ALA A 15 5.32 -12.78 -5.76
C ALA A 15 4.11 -13.73 -5.73
N SER A 16 3.57 -13.97 -4.53
CA SER A 16 2.43 -14.89 -4.36
C SER A 16 1.14 -14.38 -4.99
N TYR A 17 0.95 -13.06 -4.99
CA TYR A 17 -0.20 -12.40 -5.60
C TYR A 17 0.26 -11.13 -6.30
N ILE A 18 -0.31 -10.88 -7.48
CA ILE A 18 -0.04 -9.68 -8.28
C ILE A 18 -1.38 -9.08 -8.65
N ILE A 19 -1.63 -7.85 -8.18
CA ILE A 19 -2.88 -7.14 -8.41
C ILE A 19 -2.65 -6.05 -9.44
N ASN A 20 -3.49 -6.00 -10.48
CA ASN A 20 -3.47 -4.91 -11.43
C ASN A 20 -4.64 -3.97 -11.20
N TYR A 21 -4.34 -2.85 -10.55
CA TYR A 21 -5.24 -1.75 -10.21
C TYR A 21 -6.05 -1.17 -11.38
N ARG A 22 -5.63 -1.38 -12.65
CA ARG A 22 -6.40 -0.98 -13.83
C ARG A 22 -7.52 -1.97 -14.20
N LYS A 23 -7.42 -3.21 -13.75
CA LYS A 23 -8.34 -4.30 -14.05
C LYS A 23 -9.22 -4.66 -12.86
N ASP A 24 -8.68 -4.52 -11.65
CA ASP A 24 -9.33 -4.92 -10.41
C ASP A 24 -9.65 -3.68 -9.55
N SER A 25 -10.90 -3.24 -9.55
CA SER A 25 -11.36 -2.01 -8.88
C SER A 25 -11.79 -2.20 -7.41
N SER A 26 -11.88 -3.42 -6.88
CA SER A 26 -12.46 -3.76 -5.57
C SER A 26 -11.45 -3.83 -4.41
N GLN A 27 -10.66 -2.78 -4.25
CA GLN A 27 -9.32 -2.92 -3.67
C GLN A 27 -9.19 -3.08 -2.15
N GLY A 28 -10.23 -2.81 -1.36
CA GLY A 28 -10.23 -3.08 0.08
C GLY A 28 -10.59 -4.49 0.48
N GLU A 29 -11.45 -5.16 -0.30
CA GLU A 29 -11.86 -6.54 -0.01
C GLU A 29 -10.75 -7.54 -0.32
N LEU A 30 -9.83 -7.17 -1.22
CA LEU A 30 -8.71 -8.01 -1.63
C LEU A 30 -7.74 -8.29 -0.49
N ALA A 31 -7.41 -7.32 0.35
CA ALA A 31 -6.49 -7.54 1.47
C ALA A 31 -7.03 -8.61 2.45
N HIS A 32 -8.33 -8.54 2.75
CA HIS A 32 -9.00 -9.54 3.58
C HIS A 32 -9.14 -10.87 2.85
N ALA A 33 -9.45 -10.89 1.56
CA ALA A 33 -9.55 -12.14 0.80
C ALA A 33 -8.20 -12.86 0.62
N LEU A 34 -7.11 -12.11 0.49
CA LEU A 34 -5.77 -12.65 0.22
C LEU A 34 -5.02 -13.08 1.49
N THR A 35 -5.49 -12.65 2.66
CA THR A 35 -4.87 -13.00 3.94
C THR A 35 -5.59 -14.20 4.56
N ARG A 36 -4.82 -15.17 5.07
CA ARG A 36 -5.35 -16.48 5.51
C ARG A 36 -6.48 -16.41 6.55
N VAL A 37 -6.48 -15.36 7.36
CA VAL A 37 -7.43 -15.15 8.46
C VAL A 37 -8.39 -13.99 8.16
N GLY A 38 -8.25 -13.32 7.01
CA GLY A 38 -9.06 -12.18 6.65
C GLY A 38 -8.89 -10.97 7.56
N LEU A 39 -7.69 -10.75 8.10
CA LEU A 39 -7.42 -9.66 9.03
C LEU A 39 -6.71 -8.47 8.36
N GLY A 40 -6.35 -8.57 7.08
CA GLY A 40 -5.49 -7.61 6.40
C GLY A 40 -4.00 -7.96 6.55
N PHE A 41 -3.15 -7.12 5.97
CA PHE A 41 -1.71 -7.33 5.93
C PHE A 41 -1.02 -6.96 7.26
N ASP A 42 0.00 -7.72 7.66
CA ASP A 42 0.83 -7.36 8.83
C ASP A 42 1.79 -6.19 8.52
N HIS A 43 2.30 -6.12 7.28
CA HIS A 43 3.22 -5.08 6.83
C HIS A 43 2.90 -4.66 5.39
N ILE A 44 2.74 -3.36 5.18
CA ILE A 44 2.57 -2.73 3.86
C ILE A 44 3.80 -1.88 3.56
N LEU A 45 4.32 -2.01 2.34
CA LEU A 45 5.38 -1.15 1.80
C LEU A 45 4.82 -0.35 0.63
N ASP A 46 4.84 0.98 0.75
CA ASP A 46 4.29 1.88 -0.27
C ASP A 46 5.33 2.89 -0.76
N ILE A 47 5.34 3.13 -2.07
CA ILE A 47 6.23 4.11 -2.75
C ILE A 47 5.42 5.37 -3.16
N GLY A 48 4.21 5.51 -2.63
CA GLY A 48 3.42 6.73 -2.59
C GLY A 48 2.81 7.12 -3.93
N SER A 49 1.49 7.00 -3.98
CA SER A 49 0.67 8.10 -4.49
C SER A 49 -0.18 8.58 -3.33
N THR A 50 -0.34 9.91 -3.15
CA THR A 50 -1.19 10.46 -2.08
C THR A 50 -2.62 9.96 -2.16
N ALA A 51 -3.09 9.62 -3.36
CA ALA A 51 -4.40 9.02 -3.60
C ALA A 51 -4.58 7.62 -2.97
N GLY A 52 -3.50 6.91 -2.64
CA GLY A 52 -3.55 5.52 -2.16
C GLY A 52 -3.48 5.33 -0.65
N ILE A 53 -3.12 6.35 0.13
CA ILE A 53 -2.78 6.17 1.56
C ILE A 53 -4.01 5.77 2.40
N ALA A 54 -5.19 6.34 2.14
CA ALA A 54 -6.42 5.95 2.83
C ALA A 54 -6.78 4.48 2.61
N GLN A 55 -6.39 3.90 1.47
CA GLN A 55 -6.63 2.49 1.17
C GLN A 55 -5.71 1.59 2.00
N LEU A 56 -4.46 2.01 2.24
CA LEU A 56 -3.53 1.24 3.07
C LEU A 56 -4.08 0.97 4.47
N PHE A 57 -4.81 1.93 5.05
CA PHE A 57 -5.45 1.76 6.36
C PHE A 57 -6.61 0.74 6.34
N LYS A 58 -7.30 0.58 5.21
CA LYS A 58 -8.32 -0.47 5.07
C LYS A 58 -7.69 -1.85 4.90
N ASP A 59 -6.49 -1.90 4.32
CA ASP A 59 -5.81 -3.14 3.99
C ASP A 59 -4.90 -3.64 5.12
N ILE A 60 -4.59 -2.78 6.12
CA ILE A 60 -3.72 -3.12 7.24
C ILE A 60 -4.48 -3.83 8.35
N LYS A 61 -3.84 -4.85 8.93
CA LYS A 61 -4.29 -5.48 10.15
C LYS A 61 -4.12 -4.55 11.36
N LEU A 62 -4.96 -4.76 12.39
CA LEU A 62 -4.76 -4.13 13.70
C LEU A 62 -3.34 -4.38 14.22
N LYS A 63 -2.64 -3.32 14.65
CA LYS A 63 -1.23 -3.35 15.08
C LYS A 63 -0.21 -3.62 13.97
N GLY A 64 -0.61 -3.48 12.71
CA GLY A 64 0.29 -3.62 11.56
C GLY A 64 1.26 -2.45 11.38
N LEU A 65 2.16 -2.60 10.40
CA LEU A 65 3.13 -1.59 10.00
C LEU A 65 2.86 -1.12 8.57
N ILE A 66 2.85 0.18 8.35
CA ILE A 66 2.85 0.80 7.03
C ILE A 66 4.18 1.55 6.87
N THR A 67 5.02 1.14 5.92
CA THR A 67 6.27 1.83 5.57
C THR A 67 6.07 2.65 4.30
N ILE A 68 6.26 3.96 4.40
CA ILE A 68 6.17 4.90 3.27
C ILE A 68 7.59 5.27 2.83
N ILE A 69 7.98 4.92 1.61
CA ILE A 69 9.32 5.17 1.07
C ILE A 69 9.44 6.55 0.38
N GLY A 70 8.35 7.05 -0.21
CA GLY A 70 8.36 8.29 -0.97
C GLY A 70 7.01 8.59 -1.60
N PHE A 71 6.97 9.61 -2.47
CA PHE A 71 5.79 9.99 -3.26
C PHE A 71 6.18 10.14 -4.73
N LEU A 72 5.50 9.41 -5.62
CA LEU A 72 5.67 9.50 -7.08
C LEU A 72 4.95 10.70 -7.69
N THR A 73 3.98 11.28 -6.98
CA THR A 73 3.21 12.45 -7.40
C THR A 73 3.29 13.52 -6.31
N SER A 74 3.32 14.79 -6.70
CA SER A 74 3.22 15.91 -5.74
C SER A 74 2.04 15.69 -4.81
N ALA A 75 2.27 15.83 -3.51
CA ALA A 75 1.21 15.69 -2.54
C ALA A 75 0.21 16.84 -2.73
N ASP A 76 -1.02 16.54 -3.16
CA ASP A 76 -2.14 17.45 -2.98
C ASP A 76 -2.27 17.70 -1.47
N SER A 77 -1.98 18.93 -1.04
CA SER A 77 -2.00 19.33 0.37
C SER A 77 -3.35 19.07 1.04
N ASP A 78 -4.43 18.98 0.25
CA ASP A 78 -5.80 18.77 0.72
C ASP A 78 -6.14 17.28 0.94
N LYS A 79 -5.25 16.35 0.56
CA LYS A 79 -5.40 14.90 0.77
C LYS A 79 -4.31 14.38 1.68
N GLN A 80 -4.17 15.00 2.86
CA GLN A 80 -3.27 14.50 3.88
C GLN A 80 -3.68 13.09 4.34
N PRO A 81 -2.70 12.22 4.67
CA PRO A 81 -2.95 10.96 5.33
C PRO A 81 -3.80 11.18 6.59
N PRO A 82 -4.88 10.42 6.79
CA PRO A 82 -5.69 10.53 8.00
C PRO A 82 -4.87 10.02 9.19
N LEU A 83 -4.16 10.93 9.88
CA LEU A 83 -3.36 10.59 11.07
C LEU A 83 -4.19 9.83 12.12
N MET A 84 -5.48 10.13 12.20
CA MET A 84 -6.41 9.46 13.10
C MET A 84 -6.64 7.99 12.76
N ASP A 85 -6.43 7.58 11.50
CA ASP A 85 -6.56 6.17 11.14
C ASP A 85 -5.43 5.32 11.73
N ALA A 86 -4.23 5.89 11.93
CA ALA A 86 -3.18 5.20 12.66
C ALA A 86 -3.62 4.82 14.09
N LEU A 87 -4.42 5.69 14.72
CA LEU A 87 -5.02 5.41 16.03
C LEU A 87 -6.14 4.35 15.91
N ASN A 88 -7.04 4.49 14.94
CA ASN A 88 -8.17 3.57 14.73
C ASN A 88 -7.71 2.12 14.49
N TYR A 89 -6.62 1.95 13.74
CA TYR A 89 -6.04 0.63 13.43
C TYR A 89 -4.92 0.22 14.40
N ILE A 90 -4.60 1.06 15.40
CA ILE A 90 -3.50 0.84 16.35
C ILE A 90 -2.18 0.53 15.61
N CYS A 91 -1.98 1.10 14.43
CA CYS A 91 -0.91 0.73 13.52
C CYS A 91 0.26 1.73 13.60
N ILE A 92 1.43 1.31 13.12
CA ILE A 92 2.60 2.17 12.98
C ILE A 92 2.67 2.65 11.54
N VAL A 93 2.76 3.96 11.33
CA VAL A 93 3.12 4.55 10.03
C VAL A 93 4.55 5.06 10.13
N ARG A 94 5.45 4.51 9.30
CA ARG A 94 6.87 4.83 9.30
C ARG A 94 7.29 5.38 7.95
N GLY A 95 7.70 6.65 7.93
CA GLY A 95 8.41 7.22 6.79
C GLY A 95 9.86 6.72 6.73
N VAL A 96 10.33 6.36 5.54
CA VAL A 96 11.73 6.05 5.26
C VAL A 96 12.13 6.81 4.00
N PHE A 97 12.93 7.87 4.15
CA PHE A 97 13.37 8.67 3.02
C PHE A 97 14.67 8.07 2.43
N VAL A 98 14.60 7.60 1.20
CA VAL A 98 15.74 6.92 0.53
C VAL A 98 16.51 7.86 -0.42
N GLY A 99 16.10 9.13 -0.54
CA GLY A 99 16.71 10.11 -1.45
C GLY A 99 16.37 9.85 -2.92
N SER A 100 16.78 10.76 -3.80
CA SER A 100 16.64 10.57 -5.26
C SER A 100 17.81 9.75 -5.81
N LYS A 101 17.53 8.82 -6.73
CA LYS A 101 18.59 8.25 -7.58
C LYS A 101 19.13 9.38 -8.47
N GLN A 102 20.43 9.65 -8.40
CA GLN A 102 21.14 10.41 -9.43
C GLN A 102 21.21 9.59 -10.71
#